data_AF-A0A942BXH3-F1
#
_entry.id   AF-A0A942BXH3-F1
#
_cell.length_a   1.000
_cell.length_b   1.000
_cell.length_c   1.000
_cell.angle_alpha   90.00
_cell.angle_beta   90.00
_cell.angle_gamma   90.00
#
_symmetry.space_group_name_H-M   'P 1'
#
loop_
_entity.id
_entity.type
_entity.pdbx_description
1 polymer ?
#
loop_
_entity_poly.entity_id
_entity_poly.type
_entity_poly.pdbx_seq_one_letter_code
_entity_poly.pdbx_strand_id
1 'polypeptide(L)'
;MKTIKPFVVVGLFVFFAMPLFAQRQEISSQDFWSLLFDAEIKARQYDRREIRTRELFGDPNDSRTVWIDEYLLPDRHRRVERSWFKGREFITEKIEIGEVKYCRKDNGKWLVTDCNSSTLGGGRPSITEKASRETKKVGNKKFEYYRYYRTFGSELGLGFSQIEVWVDSLGRITKRLETYGKVNTKRFSEKNLLIYVFKPKGLKIEKPIN
;
A
#
# COMPACT_ATOMS: atom_id res chain seq x y z
N MET A 1 67.58 27.50 32.91
CA MET A 1 66.84 27.32 31.64
C MET A 1 66.81 25.85 31.25
N LYS A 2 65.68 25.17 31.49
CA LYS A 2 65.29 23.89 30.88
C LYS A 2 63.78 23.94 30.74
N THR A 3 63.29 24.04 29.51
CA THR A 3 61.88 24.16 29.16
C THR A 3 61.18 22.81 29.29
N ILE A 4 60.33 22.68 30.30
CA ILE A 4 59.38 21.58 30.46
C ILE A 4 58.13 21.94 29.61
N LYS A 5 57.86 21.18 28.56
CA LYS A 5 56.63 21.34 27.77
C LYS A 5 55.45 20.74 28.54
N PRO A 6 54.35 21.47 28.75
CA PRO A 6 53.18 20.90 29.42
C PRO A 6 52.43 19.99 28.44
N PHE A 7 52.21 18.77 28.92
CA PHE A 7 51.22 17.81 28.45
C PHE A 7 49.83 18.45 28.65
N VAL A 8 49.11 18.77 27.58
CA VAL A 8 47.68 19.12 27.66
C VAL A 8 46.89 17.97 27.04
N VAL A 9 46.21 17.30 27.96
CA VAL A 9 45.30 16.18 27.82
C VAL A 9 43.97 16.69 27.24
N VAL A 10 43.41 15.91 26.31
CA VAL A 10 41.97 15.79 25.98
C VAL A 10 41.32 16.99 25.31
N GLY A 11 41.20 16.87 23.98
CA GLY A 11 40.17 17.50 23.18
C GLY A 11 39.59 16.43 22.26
N LEU A 12 38.78 15.55 22.85
CA LEU A 12 38.08 14.43 22.22
C LEU A 12 36.97 14.96 21.29
N PHE A 13 37.34 15.71 20.24
CA PHE A 13 36.45 16.00 19.12
C PHE A 13 36.55 14.84 18.13
N VAL A 14 36.15 13.66 18.60
CA VAL A 14 35.46 12.73 17.71
C VAL A 14 34.20 13.47 17.31
N PHE A 15 34.29 14.22 16.21
CA PHE A 15 33.15 14.55 15.40
C PHE A 15 32.51 13.21 15.04
N PHE A 16 31.64 12.73 15.93
CA PHE A 16 30.51 11.90 15.59
C PHE A 16 29.60 12.77 14.70
N ALA A 17 30.08 13.08 13.50
CA ALA A 17 29.24 13.08 12.33
C ALA A 17 28.79 11.62 12.17
N MET A 18 27.94 11.14 13.10
CA MET A 18 27.07 10.03 12.77
C MET A 18 26.27 10.58 11.60
N PRO A 19 26.42 10.05 10.38
CA PRO A 19 25.39 10.28 9.40
C PRO A 19 24.08 9.87 10.08
N LEU A 20 23.16 10.83 10.23
CA LEU A 20 21.75 10.60 10.58
C LEU A 20 21.13 9.78 9.45
N PHE A 21 21.61 8.55 9.28
CA PHE A 21 20.95 7.55 8.47
C PHE A 21 19.68 7.21 9.25
N ALA A 22 18.54 7.43 8.61
CA ALA A 22 17.23 7.11 9.11
C ALA A 22 17.23 5.70 9.70
N GLN A 23 17.43 5.62 11.02
CA GLN A 23 17.60 4.35 11.70
C GLN A 23 16.23 3.70 11.73
N ARG A 24 16.15 2.48 11.22
CA ARG A 24 14.95 1.68 11.30
C ARG A 24 14.60 1.46 12.76
N GLN A 25 13.49 2.05 13.19
CA GLN A 25 12.98 1.96 14.55
C GLN A 25 11.89 0.89 14.61
N GLU A 26 12.00 -0.04 15.55
CA GLU A 26 10.93 -0.99 15.86
C GLU A 26 9.76 -0.27 16.53
N ILE A 27 8.53 -0.60 16.13
CA ILE A 27 7.29 -0.05 16.68
C ILE A 27 6.34 -1.20 17.02
N SER A 28 5.31 -0.95 17.82
CA SER A 28 4.31 -1.98 18.09
C SER A 28 3.41 -2.25 16.88
N SER A 29 2.81 -3.43 16.80
CA SER A 29 1.78 -3.75 15.78
C SER A 29 0.60 -2.77 15.87
N GLN A 30 0.20 -2.38 17.09
CA GLN A 30 -0.90 -1.44 17.31
C GLN A 30 -0.58 -0.06 16.72
N ASP A 31 0.64 0.44 16.93
CA ASP A 31 1.08 1.71 16.35
C ASP A 31 1.07 1.66 14.83
N PHE A 32 1.54 0.54 14.25
CA PHE A 32 1.52 0.36 12.80
C PHE A 32 0.10 0.47 12.23
N TRP A 33 -0.87 -0.24 12.82
CA TRP A 33 -2.26 -0.22 12.34
C TRP A 33 -2.93 1.14 12.54
N SER A 34 -2.67 1.79 13.69
CA SER A 34 -3.14 3.14 13.96
C SER A 34 -2.63 4.14 12.90
N LEU A 35 -1.32 4.13 12.64
CA LEU A 35 -0.69 5.01 11.65
C LEU A 35 -1.18 4.75 10.22
N LEU A 36 -1.39 3.47 9.86
CA LEU A 36 -1.96 3.11 8.56
C LEU A 36 -3.39 3.64 8.43
N PHE A 37 -4.23 3.44 9.45
CA PHE A 37 -5.61 3.91 9.46
C PHE A 37 -5.70 5.43 9.34
N ASP A 38 -4.89 6.16 10.10
CA ASP A 38 -4.79 7.62 10.03
C ASP A 38 -4.37 8.09 8.63
N ALA A 39 -3.38 7.41 8.02
CA ALA A 39 -2.92 7.74 6.68
C ALA A 39 -3.97 7.47 5.60
N GLU A 40 -4.80 6.44 5.76
CA GLU A 40 -5.93 6.15 4.90
C GLU A 40 -7.04 7.21 5.04
N ILE A 41 -7.37 7.62 6.26
CA ILE A 41 -8.33 8.72 6.50
C ILE A 41 -7.87 9.99 5.80
N LYS A 42 -6.61 10.38 6.00
CA LYS A 42 -6.03 11.58 5.36
C LYS A 42 -6.03 11.49 3.84
N ALA A 43 -5.81 10.30 3.27
CA ALA A 43 -5.87 10.12 1.83
C ALA A 43 -7.31 10.30 1.28
N ARG A 44 -8.35 9.89 2.03
CA ARG A 44 -9.76 10.02 1.62
C ARG A 44 -10.27 11.45 1.57
N GLN A 45 -9.57 12.40 2.19
CA GLN A 45 -9.91 13.82 2.19
C GLN A 45 -9.57 14.56 0.87
N TYR A 46 -9.11 13.85 -0.16
CA TYR A 46 -8.68 14.43 -1.42
C TYR A 46 -9.27 13.68 -2.62
N ASP A 47 -9.47 14.43 -3.70
CA ASP A 47 -9.61 13.85 -5.03
C ASP A 47 -8.38 13.02 -5.36
N ARG A 48 -8.60 11.77 -5.76
CA ARG A 48 -7.51 10.82 -5.94
C ARG A 48 -7.85 9.74 -6.96
N ARG A 49 -6.79 9.17 -7.52
CA ARG A 49 -6.84 7.90 -8.24
C ARG A 49 -6.03 6.88 -7.46
N GLU A 50 -6.65 5.77 -7.10
CA GLU A 50 -6.01 4.59 -6.55
C GLU A 50 -5.83 3.57 -7.67
N ILE A 51 -4.61 3.07 -7.83
CA ILE A 51 -4.30 1.98 -8.77
C ILE A 51 -3.91 0.79 -7.92
N ARG A 52 -4.75 -0.25 -7.93
CA ARG A 52 -4.51 -1.51 -7.25
C ARG A 52 -4.13 -2.57 -8.27
N THR A 53 -3.04 -3.28 -8.05
CA THR A 53 -2.64 -4.45 -8.84
C THR A 53 -2.49 -5.64 -7.91
N ARG A 54 -3.31 -6.67 -8.10
CA ARG A 54 -3.19 -7.97 -7.43
C ARG A 54 -2.64 -8.98 -8.42
N GLU A 55 -1.60 -9.68 -8.03
CA GLU A 55 -0.99 -10.77 -8.77
C GLU A 55 -1.06 -12.01 -7.87
N LEU A 56 -1.73 -13.06 -8.34
CA LEU A 56 -1.70 -14.38 -7.73
C LEU A 56 -0.71 -15.25 -8.52
N PHE A 57 0.13 -15.96 -7.79
CA PHE A 57 1.19 -16.79 -8.35
C PHE A 57 1.00 -18.25 -7.91
N GLY A 58 1.10 -19.15 -8.88
CA GLY A 58 1.00 -20.60 -8.72
C GLY A 58 0.03 -21.20 -9.72
N ASP A 59 0.54 -21.89 -10.74
CA ASP A 59 -0.23 -22.68 -11.72
C ASP A 59 -1.25 -23.62 -11.03
N PRO A 60 -2.54 -23.65 -11.43
CA PRO A 60 -3.19 -22.92 -12.54
C PRO A 60 -3.84 -21.59 -12.12
N ASN A 61 -3.49 -21.06 -10.96
CA ASN A 61 -4.10 -19.87 -10.34
C ASN A 61 -3.38 -18.56 -10.69
N ASP A 62 -2.43 -18.60 -11.64
CA ASP A 62 -1.78 -17.40 -12.17
C ASP A 62 -2.85 -16.46 -12.72
N SER A 63 -3.00 -15.33 -12.05
CA SER A 63 -3.98 -14.33 -12.40
C SER A 63 -3.50 -12.96 -11.99
N ARG A 64 -3.97 -11.97 -12.73
CA ARG A 64 -3.70 -10.57 -12.45
C ARG A 64 -5.01 -9.83 -12.46
N THR A 65 -5.21 -8.96 -11.49
CA THR A 65 -6.31 -8.01 -11.51
C THR A 65 -5.79 -6.62 -11.24
N VAL A 66 -6.20 -5.67 -12.07
CA VAL A 66 -5.90 -4.25 -11.92
C VAL A 66 -7.21 -3.52 -11.68
N TRP A 67 -7.30 -2.80 -10.57
CA TRP A 67 -8.36 -1.85 -10.31
C TRP A 67 -7.81 -0.43 -10.43
N ILE A 68 -8.55 0.43 -11.10
CA ILE A 68 -8.36 1.87 -11.11
C ILE A 68 -9.60 2.46 -10.46
N ASP A 69 -9.45 2.92 -9.23
CA ASP A 69 -10.49 3.62 -8.48
C ASP A 69 -10.23 5.12 -8.53
N GLU A 70 -11.19 5.88 -9.00
CA GLU A 70 -11.17 7.33 -9.11
C GLU A 70 -12.20 7.90 -8.15
N TYR A 71 -11.79 8.86 -7.32
CA TYR A 71 -12.65 9.50 -6.34
C TYR A 71 -12.60 11.01 -6.58
N LEU A 72 -13.77 11.60 -6.78
CA LEU A 72 -13.98 13.03 -6.89
C LEU A 72 -14.98 13.42 -5.81
N LEU A 73 -14.53 14.20 -4.82
CA LEU A 73 -15.35 14.57 -3.68
C LEU A 73 -16.51 15.49 -4.12
N PRO A 74 -17.65 15.46 -3.39
CA PRO A 74 -17.89 14.66 -2.19
C PRO A 74 -18.36 13.22 -2.44
N ASP A 75 -18.95 12.94 -3.59
CA ASP A 75 -19.86 11.80 -3.76
C ASP A 75 -19.71 11.05 -5.09
N ARG A 76 -18.62 11.26 -5.83
CA ARG A 76 -18.38 10.62 -7.12
C ARG A 76 -17.25 9.61 -7.05
N HIS A 77 -17.53 8.39 -7.48
CA HIS A 77 -16.56 7.31 -7.56
C HIS A 77 -16.68 6.60 -8.90
N ARG A 78 -15.54 6.19 -9.45
CA ARG A 78 -15.49 5.34 -10.63
C ARG A 78 -14.47 4.25 -10.40
N ARG A 79 -14.85 3.00 -10.66
CA ARG A 79 -13.95 1.86 -10.62
C ARG A 79 -13.88 1.24 -12.01
N VAL A 80 -12.68 1.04 -12.52
CA VAL A 80 -12.41 0.16 -13.65
C VAL A 80 -11.60 -1.02 -13.14
N GLU A 81 -12.18 -2.20 -13.23
CA GLU A 81 -11.54 -3.47 -12.93
C GLU A 81 -11.20 -4.20 -14.22
N ARG A 82 -9.95 -4.64 -14.35
CA ARG A 82 -9.49 -5.52 -15.43
C ARG A 82 -8.87 -6.76 -14.81
N SER A 83 -9.40 -7.94 -15.12
CA SER A 83 -8.86 -9.21 -14.63
C SER A 83 -8.40 -10.08 -15.80
N TRP A 84 -7.24 -10.72 -15.62
CA TRP A 84 -6.67 -11.69 -16.53
C TRP A 84 -6.65 -13.05 -15.86
N PHE A 85 -7.37 -14.00 -16.44
CA PHE A 85 -7.41 -15.38 -15.98
C PHE A 85 -7.37 -16.32 -17.18
N LYS A 86 -6.42 -17.27 -17.18
CA LYS A 86 -6.23 -18.25 -18.28
C LYS A 86 -6.18 -17.58 -19.67
N GLY A 87 -5.48 -16.45 -19.77
CA GLY A 87 -5.32 -15.70 -21.01
C GLY A 87 -6.54 -14.89 -21.48
N ARG A 88 -7.66 -14.89 -20.73
CA ARG A 88 -8.84 -14.05 -21.03
C ARG A 88 -8.84 -12.80 -20.18
N GLU A 89 -9.17 -11.67 -20.79
CA GLU A 89 -9.41 -10.40 -20.12
C GLU A 89 -10.91 -10.23 -19.85
N PHE A 90 -11.25 -9.81 -18.64
CA PHE A 90 -12.59 -9.38 -18.26
C PHE A 90 -12.52 -7.95 -17.74
N ILE A 91 -13.45 -7.11 -18.17
CA ILE A 91 -13.51 -5.70 -17.78
C ILE A 91 -14.83 -5.43 -17.08
N THR A 92 -14.78 -4.87 -15.88
CA THR A 92 -15.97 -4.34 -15.20
C THR A 92 -15.75 -2.88 -14.89
N GLU A 93 -16.71 -2.04 -15.26
CA GLU A 93 -16.69 -0.63 -14.92
C GLU A 93 -17.89 -0.28 -14.07
N LYS A 94 -17.65 0.50 -13.02
CA LYS A 94 -18.66 1.02 -12.11
C LYS A 94 -18.51 2.53 -12.00
N ILE A 95 -19.63 3.23 -11.97
CA ILE A 95 -19.70 4.66 -11.65
C ILE A 95 -20.74 4.82 -10.55
N GLU A 96 -20.39 5.53 -9.50
CA GLU A 96 -21.27 5.91 -8.41
C GLU A 96 -21.31 7.44 -8.33
N ILE A 97 -22.52 8.01 -8.33
CA ILE A 97 -22.76 9.45 -8.20
C ILE A 97 -23.89 9.60 -7.17
N GLY A 98 -23.55 10.07 -5.97
CA GLY A 98 -24.46 10.02 -4.83
C GLY A 98 -24.86 8.57 -4.55
N GLU A 99 -26.16 8.29 -4.56
CA GLU A 99 -26.69 6.93 -4.31
C GLU A 99 -26.84 6.09 -5.59
N VAL A 100 -26.65 6.68 -6.77
CA VAL A 100 -26.92 5.99 -8.04
C VAL A 100 -25.68 5.26 -8.52
N LYS A 101 -25.82 3.94 -8.68
CA LYS A 101 -24.77 3.04 -9.17
C LYS A 101 -25.05 2.60 -10.60
N TYR A 102 -24.08 2.83 -11.46
CA TYR A 102 -24.04 2.36 -12.84
C TYR A 102 -22.97 1.29 -12.98
N CYS A 103 -23.26 0.22 -13.71
CA CYS A 103 -22.31 -0.82 -14.01
C CYS A 103 -22.37 -1.24 -15.47
N ARG A 104 -21.22 -1.59 -16.04
CA ARG A 104 -21.13 -2.33 -17.30
C ARG A 104 -20.03 -3.39 -17.20
N LYS A 105 -20.22 -4.48 -17.95
CA LYS A 105 -19.22 -5.55 -18.11
C LYS A 105 -18.84 -5.65 -19.58
N ASP A 106 -17.55 -5.84 -19.86
CA ASP A 106 -16.98 -6.09 -21.18
C ASP A 106 -17.47 -5.10 -22.25
N ASN A 107 -17.51 -3.81 -21.89
CA ASN A 107 -18.02 -2.70 -22.72
C ASN A 107 -19.48 -2.83 -23.18
N GLY A 108 -20.27 -3.68 -22.53
CA GLY A 108 -21.71 -3.80 -22.77
C GLY A 108 -22.51 -2.58 -22.34
N LYS A 109 -23.83 -2.72 -22.36
CA LYS A 109 -24.77 -1.67 -21.95
C LYS A 109 -24.61 -1.32 -20.48
N TRP A 110 -24.82 -0.04 -20.16
CA TRP A 110 -24.91 0.42 -18.78
C TRP A 110 -26.20 -0.06 -18.13
N LEU A 111 -26.06 -0.60 -16.93
CA LEU A 111 -27.15 -1.05 -16.09
C LEU A 111 -27.14 -0.24 -14.80
N VAL A 112 -28.31 0.20 -14.34
CA VAL A 112 -28.48 0.80 -13.01
C VAL A 112 -28.65 -0.33 -12.01
N THR A 113 -27.53 -0.86 -11.49
CA THR A 113 -27.52 -1.99 -10.57
C THR A 113 -26.18 -2.09 -9.84
N ASP A 114 -26.16 -2.84 -8.73
CA ASP A 114 -24.92 -3.17 -8.03
C ASP A 114 -24.31 -4.46 -8.58
N CYS A 115 -23.17 -4.34 -9.25
CA CYS A 115 -22.35 -5.48 -9.67
C CYS A 115 -21.52 -6.01 -8.50
N ASN A 116 -22.15 -6.46 -7.42
CA ASN A 116 -21.40 -6.94 -6.26
C ASN A 116 -20.83 -8.35 -6.45
N SER A 117 -19.56 -8.49 -6.10
CA SER A 117 -19.08 -9.63 -5.31
C SER A 117 -18.27 -9.05 -4.16
N SER A 118 -18.70 -9.34 -2.93
CA SER A 118 -17.95 -9.03 -1.72
C SER A 118 -17.43 -10.34 -1.17
N THR A 119 -16.11 -10.52 -1.18
CA THR A 119 -15.46 -11.59 -0.42
C THR A 119 -14.88 -10.96 0.85
N LEU A 120 -15.58 -11.15 1.97
CA LEU A 120 -15.05 -10.91 3.30
C LEU A 120 -14.08 -12.04 3.64
N GLY A 121 -12.80 -11.72 3.74
CA GLY A 121 -11.78 -12.64 4.24
C GLY A 121 -11.54 -12.41 5.74
N GLY A 122 -11.70 -13.45 6.56
CA GLY A 122 -11.33 -13.41 7.98
C GLY A 122 -9.81 -13.49 8.20
N GLY A 123 -9.32 -12.85 9.25
CA GLY A 123 -7.92 -12.93 9.67
C GLY A 123 -7.58 -14.29 10.27
N ARG A 124 -6.36 -14.78 10.00
CA ARG A 124 -5.79 -15.95 10.69
C ARG A 124 -4.94 -15.50 11.87
N PRO A 125 -4.94 -16.21 13.01
CA PRO A 125 -4.09 -15.89 14.15
C PRO A 125 -2.60 -15.95 13.77
N SER A 126 -1.82 -15.01 14.30
CA SER A 126 -0.39 -14.85 14.03
C SER A 126 0.48 -15.64 15.00
N ILE A 127 1.60 -16.17 14.52
CA ILE A 127 2.65 -16.81 15.34
C ILE A 127 3.72 -15.80 15.74
N THR A 128 4.09 -14.90 14.83
CA THR A 128 5.06 -13.84 15.09
C THR A 128 4.63 -12.58 14.36
N GLU A 129 4.84 -11.44 14.99
CA GLU A 129 4.62 -10.12 14.40
C GLU A 129 5.83 -9.22 14.63
N LYS A 130 6.17 -8.40 13.63
CA LYS A 130 7.21 -7.38 13.72
C LYS A 130 6.75 -6.15 12.94
N ALA A 131 6.88 -4.98 13.54
CA ALA A 131 6.60 -3.71 12.88
C ALA A 131 7.79 -2.75 13.01
N SER A 132 8.00 -1.92 12.00
CA SER A 132 9.10 -0.97 11.96
C SER A 132 8.75 0.29 11.17
N ARG A 133 9.40 1.40 11.52
CA ARG A 133 9.35 2.67 10.80
C ARG A 133 10.74 3.15 10.42
N GLU A 134 10.86 3.83 9.30
CA GLU A 134 12.08 4.52 8.85
C GLU A 134 11.69 5.67 7.92
N THR A 135 12.44 6.76 7.94
CA THR A 135 12.29 7.83 6.94
C THR A 135 13.06 7.45 5.68
N LYS A 136 12.39 7.35 4.53
CA LYS A 136 13.02 7.09 3.23
C LYS A 136 13.04 8.32 2.35
N LYS A 137 14.14 8.49 1.60
CA LYS A 137 14.21 9.47 0.52
C LYS A 137 14.11 8.74 -0.82
N VAL A 138 13.13 9.12 -1.64
CA VAL A 138 12.96 8.61 -3.01
C VAL A 138 13.00 9.80 -3.96
N GLY A 139 14.08 9.91 -4.73
CA GLY A 139 14.42 11.14 -5.46
C GLY A 139 14.56 12.33 -4.51
N ASN A 140 13.80 13.39 -4.75
CA ASN A 140 13.80 14.60 -3.90
C ASN A 140 12.70 14.62 -2.82
N LYS A 141 11.93 13.54 -2.69
CA LYS A 141 10.83 13.46 -1.73
C LYS A 141 11.21 12.58 -0.54
N LYS A 142 10.82 13.02 0.66
CA LYS A 142 10.92 12.25 1.90
C LYS A 142 9.58 11.58 2.19
N PHE A 143 9.63 10.36 2.68
CA PHE A 143 8.49 9.55 3.05
C PHE A 143 8.73 8.94 4.42
N GLU A 144 7.69 8.89 5.24
CA GLU A 144 7.65 7.95 6.35
C GLU A 144 7.32 6.58 5.78
N TYR A 145 8.19 5.61 6.02
CA TYR A 145 8.04 4.26 5.53
C TYR A 145 7.79 3.31 6.70
N TYR A 146 6.67 2.59 6.64
CA TYR A 146 6.28 1.62 7.63
C TYR A 146 6.33 0.22 7.04
N ARG A 147 6.78 -0.75 7.82
CA ARG A 147 6.78 -2.17 7.43
C ARG A 147 6.25 -3.02 8.57
N TYR A 148 5.25 -3.83 8.27
CA TYR A 148 4.72 -4.87 9.13
C TYR A 148 4.98 -6.23 8.50
N TYR A 149 5.37 -7.21 9.30
CA TYR A 149 5.62 -8.57 8.90
C TYR A 149 5.01 -9.50 9.94
N ARG A 150 4.25 -10.49 9.49
CA ARG A 150 3.77 -11.57 10.36
C ARG A 150 3.94 -12.94 9.72
N THR A 151 4.07 -13.95 10.56
CA THR A 151 3.94 -15.35 10.19
C THR A 151 2.67 -15.94 10.78
N PHE A 152 2.09 -16.94 10.11
CA PHE A 152 0.88 -17.62 10.57
C PHE A 152 0.91 -19.08 10.16
N GLY A 153 0.27 -19.92 10.98
CA GLY A 153 0.06 -21.34 10.65
C GLY A 153 -0.97 -21.50 9.54
N SER A 154 -0.77 -22.48 8.66
CA SER A 154 -1.77 -22.93 7.71
C SER A 154 -1.66 -24.44 7.51
N GLU A 155 -2.71 -25.07 6.99
CA GLU A 155 -2.70 -26.49 6.59
C GLU A 155 -1.54 -26.83 5.63
N LEU A 156 -1.10 -25.85 4.84
CA LEU A 156 -0.03 -25.99 3.85
C LEU A 156 1.36 -25.59 4.38
N GLY A 157 1.50 -25.42 5.71
CA GLY A 157 2.73 -25.03 6.41
C GLY A 157 2.75 -23.58 6.88
N LEU A 158 3.94 -23.08 7.23
CA LEU A 158 4.14 -21.73 7.75
C LEU A 158 4.04 -20.68 6.63
N GLY A 159 3.02 -19.81 6.73
CA GLY A 159 2.81 -18.68 5.83
C GLY A 159 3.40 -17.39 6.38
N PHE A 160 3.58 -16.40 5.51
CA PHE A 160 3.89 -15.03 5.89
C PHE A 160 2.97 -14.03 5.21
N SER A 161 2.83 -12.87 5.83
CA SER A 161 2.24 -11.67 5.26
C SER A 161 3.13 -10.49 5.60
N GLN A 162 3.43 -9.66 4.60
CA GLN A 162 4.19 -8.43 4.76
C GLN A 162 3.41 -7.28 4.16
N ILE A 163 3.36 -6.16 4.88
CA ILE A 163 2.76 -4.90 4.43
C ILE A 163 3.84 -3.83 4.53
N GLU A 164 4.05 -3.11 3.43
CA GLU A 164 4.95 -1.96 3.32
C GLU A 164 4.15 -0.74 2.90
N VAL A 165 4.33 0.38 3.59
CA VAL A 165 3.51 1.58 3.42
C VAL A 165 4.43 2.79 3.30
N TRP A 166 4.18 3.64 2.31
CA TRP A 166 4.88 4.92 2.13
C TRP A 166 3.89 6.05 2.37
N VAL A 167 4.19 6.89 3.35
CA VAL A 167 3.38 8.04 3.76
C VAL A 167 4.13 9.32 3.43
N ASP A 168 3.45 10.26 2.77
CA ASP A 168 4.06 11.55 2.40
C ASP A 168 4.15 12.53 3.59
N SER A 169 4.73 13.70 3.35
CA SER A 169 4.88 14.75 4.36
C SER A 169 3.55 15.34 4.86
N LEU A 170 2.43 15.08 4.18
CA LEU A 170 1.09 15.46 4.63
C LEU A 170 0.41 14.33 5.41
N GLY A 171 1.13 13.24 5.68
CA GLY A 171 0.60 12.09 6.41
C GLY A 171 -0.34 11.22 5.57
N ARG A 172 -0.30 11.30 4.23
CA ARG A 172 -1.19 10.53 3.35
C ARG A 172 -0.46 9.31 2.80
N ILE A 173 -1.17 8.19 2.71
CA ILE A 173 -0.66 7.00 2.03
C ILE A 173 -0.46 7.29 0.53
N THR A 174 0.74 7.01 0.02
CA THR A 174 1.08 7.16 -1.41
C THR A 174 1.28 5.82 -2.10
N LYS A 175 1.71 4.82 -1.36
CA LYS A 175 1.93 3.46 -1.84
C LYS A 175 1.73 2.47 -0.69
N ARG A 176 1.12 1.33 -0.99
CA ARG A 176 1.03 0.15 -0.13
C ARG A 176 1.41 -1.09 -0.93
N LEU A 177 2.29 -1.91 -0.40
CA LEU A 177 2.64 -3.20 -0.98
C LEU A 177 2.35 -4.27 0.06
N GLU A 178 1.51 -5.22 -0.31
CA GLU A 178 1.23 -6.40 0.47
C GLU A 178 1.77 -7.60 -0.26
N THR A 179 2.42 -8.50 0.45
CA THR A 179 2.88 -9.77 -0.10
C THR A 179 2.51 -10.89 0.85
N TYR A 180 2.13 -12.01 0.26
CA TYR A 180 1.81 -13.23 0.98
C TYR A 180 2.56 -14.38 0.34
N GLY A 181 2.92 -15.37 1.13
CA GLY A 181 3.61 -16.55 0.63
C GLY A 181 3.89 -17.57 1.72
N LYS A 182 4.68 -18.59 1.37
CA LYS A 182 5.17 -19.59 2.32
C LYS A 182 6.59 -19.24 2.75
N VAL A 183 6.88 -19.35 4.05
CA VAL A 183 8.20 -19.04 4.60
C VAL A 183 9.28 -19.95 3.99
N ASN A 184 8.96 -21.24 3.84
CA ASN A 184 9.95 -22.25 3.44
C ASN A 184 10.33 -22.18 1.95
N THR A 185 9.43 -21.72 1.08
CA THR A 185 9.70 -21.66 -0.36
C THR A 185 10.28 -20.32 -0.81
N LYS A 186 10.19 -19.29 0.03
CA LYS A 186 10.49 -17.88 -0.32
C LYS A 186 9.77 -17.40 -1.60
N ARG A 187 8.72 -18.11 -2.05
CA ARG A 187 7.90 -17.74 -3.19
C ARG A 187 6.66 -16.99 -2.70
N PHE A 188 6.39 -15.85 -3.31
CA PHE A 188 5.13 -15.14 -3.12
C PHE A 188 4.01 -15.96 -3.76
N SER A 189 2.93 -16.17 -3.03
CA SER A 189 1.66 -16.68 -3.58
C SER A 189 0.77 -15.53 -4.04
N GLU A 190 0.94 -14.35 -3.45
CA GLU A 190 0.15 -13.16 -3.77
C GLU A 190 0.98 -11.90 -3.55
N LYS A 191 0.78 -10.93 -4.44
CA LYS A 191 1.28 -9.56 -4.31
C LYS A 191 0.17 -8.58 -4.62
N ASN A 192 -0.06 -7.63 -3.73
CA ASN A 192 -1.05 -6.57 -3.89
C ASN A 192 -0.35 -5.21 -3.77
N LEU A 193 -0.31 -4.45 -4.86
CA LEU A 193 0.29 -3.12 -4.91
C LEU A 193 -0.81 -2.07 -5.07
N LEU A 194 -0.94 -1.15 -4.11
CA LEU A 194 -1.76 0.05 -4.24
C LEU A 194 -0.86 1.27 -4.40
N ILE A 195 -1.22 2.15 -5.34
CA ILE A 195 -0.60 3.46 -5.55
C ILE A 195 -1.68 4.52 -5.53
N TYR A 196 -1.43 5.62 -4.80
CA TYR A 196 -2.34 6.76 -4.70
C TYR A 196 -1.76 7.93 -5.50
N VAL A 197 -2.58 8.48 -6.40
CA VAL A 197 -2.28 9.69 -7.15
C VAL A 197 -3.26 10.77 -6.71
N PHE A 198 -2.77 11.75 -5.95
CA PHE A 198 -3.57 12.87 -5.45
C PHE A 198 -3.71 13.99 -6.48
N LYS A 199 -4.90 14.60 -6.54
CA LYS A 199 -5.25 15.65 -7.51
C LYS A 199 -4.87 15.28 -8.96
N PRO A 200 -5.32 14.11 -9.47
CA PRO A 200 -4.99 13.68 -10.82
C PRO A 200 -5.55 14.67 -11.85
N LYS A 201 -4.74 15.06 -12.83
CA LYS A 201 -5.19 15.94 -13.91
C LYS A 201 -6.26 15.23 -14.75
N GLY A 202 -7.30 15.97 -15.13
CA GLY A 202 -8.35 15.48 -16.04
C GLY A 202 -9.30 14.45 -15.44
N LEU A 203 -9.38 14.36 -14.10
CA LEU A 203 -10.38 13.51 -13.44
C LEU A 203 -11.79 14.03 -13.76
N LYS A 204 -12.59 13.21 -14.43
CA LYS A 204 -14.01 13.47 -14.69
C LYS A 204 -14.80 12.19 -14.45
N ILE A 205 -15.83 12.29 -13.62
CA ILE A 205 -16.76 11.20 -13.34
C ILE A 205 -18.15 11.74 -13.65
N GLU A 206 -18.72 11.25 -14.74
CA GLU A 206 -19.99 11.71 -15.31
C GLU A 206 -20.95 10.53 -15.44
N LYS A 207 -22.26 10.84 -15.45
CA LYS A 207 -23.28 9.84 -15.72
C LYS A 207 -23.06 9.26 -17.13
N PRO A 208 -23.22 7.94 -17.32
CA PRO A 208 -23.21 7.37 -18.66
C PRO A 208 -24.28 7.98 -19.57
N ILE A 209 -23.90 8.30 -20.81
CA ILE A 209 -24.84 8.65 -21.89
C ILE A 209 -25.25 7.33 -22.56
N ASN A 210 -26.55 7.07 -22.62
CA ASN A 210 -27.12 5.89 -23.30
C ASN A 210 -27.19 6.09 -24.81
#